data_AF-A0A4Q1DC15-F1
#
_entry.id   AF-A0A4Q1DC15-F1
#
_cell.length_a   1.000
_cell.length_b   1.000
_cell.length_c   1.000
_cell.angle_alpha   90.00
_cell.angle_beta   90.00
_cell.angle_gamma   90.00
#
_symmetry.space_group_name_H-M   'P 1'
#
loop_
_entity.id
_entity.type
_entity.pdbx_description
1 polymer ?
#
loop_
_entity_poly.entity_id
_entity_poly.type
_entity_poly.pdbx_seq_one_letter_code
_entity_poly.pdbx_strand_id
1 'polypeptide(L)'
;MNFVNEDAILIEVLLNEQRKAGKHWVAFDETIPRLSKDDLTCFSSVYDVKQYCFENSIGKERYTFCTIDKMQGAVEVAMKKIFRHHK
;
A
#
# COMPACT_ATOMS: atom_id res chain seq x y z
N MET A 1 9.01 -5.16 -3.19
CA MET A 1 7.69 -5.67 -2.78
C MET A 1 7.33 -6.85 -3.66
N ASN A 2 7.05 -7.99 -3.05
CA ASN A 2 6.51 -9.17 -3.72
C ASN A 2 5.04 -9.28 -3.34
N PHE A 3 4.17 -9.48 -4.32
CA PHE A 3 2.72 -9.61 -4.14
C PHE A 3 2.28 -10.99 -4.64
N VAL A 4 1.32 -11.61 -3.96
CA VAL A 4 0.55 -12.73 -4.54
C VAL A 4 -0.51 -12.12 -5.46
N ASN A 5 -0.88 -12.80 -6.54
CA ASN A 5 -1.75 -12.24 -7.58
C ASN A 5 -3.10 -11.75 -7.01
N GLU A 6 -3.66 -12.50 -6.05
CA GLU A 6 -4.91 -12.14 -5.37
C GLU A 6 -4.76 -10.87 -4.50
N ASP A 7 -3.65 -10.73 -3.77
CA ASP A 7 -3.39 -9.55 -2.94
C ASP A 7 -3.21 -8.28 -3.78
N ALA A 8 -2.56 -8.38 -4.94
CA ALA A 8 -2.38 -7.23 -5.82
C ALA A 8 -3.73 -6.67 -6.32
N ILE A 9 -4.65 -7.55 -6.72
CA ILE A 9 -6.00 -7.17 -7.17
C ILE A 9 -6.79 -6.54 -6.01
N LEU A 10 -6.74 -7.16 -4.82
CA LEU A 10 -7.44 -6.65 -3.64
C LEU A 10 -6.91 -5.28 -3.20
N ILE A 11 -5.60 -5.07 -3.25
CA ILE A 11 -4.98 -3.78 -2.99
C ILE A 11 -5.43 -2.75 -4.04
N GLU A 12 -5.47 -3.10 -5.32
CA GLU A 12 -5.93 -2.17 -6.37
C GLU A 12 -7.39 -1.74 -6.15
N VAL A 13 -8.28 -2.68 -5.80
CA VAL A 13 -9.68 -2.39 -5.48
C VAL A 13 -9.76 -1.44 -4.28
N LEU A 14 -9.07 -1.75 -3.18
CA LEU A 14 -9.02 -0.91 -1.98
C LEU A 14 -8.56 0.53 -2.32
N LEU A 15 -7.45 0.67 -3.04
CA LEU A 15 -6.89 1.98 -3.38
C LEU A 15 -7.85 2.83 -4.22
N ASN A 16 -8.57 2.20 -5.15
CA ASN A 16 -9.59 2.88 -5.96
C ASN A 16 -10.79 3.35 -5.13
N GLU A 17 -11.27 2.52 -4.19
CA GLU A 17 -12.34 2.90 -3.26
C GLU A 17 -11.93 4.04 -2.34
N GLN A 18 -10.74 3.95 -1.75
CA GLN A 18 -10.22 4.97 -0.83
C GLN A 18 -9.97 6.31 -1.57
N ARG A 19 -9.49 6.27 -2.81
CA ARG A 19 -9.37 7.47 -3.65
C ARG A 19 -10.73 8.12 -3.92
N LYS A 20 -11.75 7.33 -4.26
CA LYS A 20 -13.13 7.84 -4.46
C LYS A 20 -13.70 8.43 -3.16
N ALA A 21 -13.29 7.92 -2.01
CA ALA A 21 -13.63 8.44 -0.69
C ALA A 21 -12.79 9.68 -0.27
N GLY A 22 -11.93 10.22 -1.14
CA GLY A 22 -11.13 11.41 -0.85
C GLY A 22 -9.90 11.14 0.02
N LYS A 23 -9.40 9.91 0.04
CA LYS A 23 -8.07 9.59 0.59
C LYS A 23 -7.00 9.86 -0.46
N HIS A 24 -5.81 10.25 -0.01
CA HIS A 24 -4.68 10.59 -0.87
C HIS A 24 -3.40 9.86 -0.49
N TRP A 25 -3.31 9.40 0.75
CA TRP A 25 -2.11 8.79 1.32
C TRP A 25 -2.40 7.38 1.79
N VAL A 26 -1.41 6.52 1.70
CA VAL A 26 -1.44 5.16 2.25
C VAL A 26 -0.18 4.94 3.09
N ALA A 27 -0.37 4.48 4.31
CA ALA A 27 0.69 3.99 5.19
C ALA A 27 0.72 2.46 5.20
N PHE A 28 1.91 1.92 5.37
CA PHE A 28 2.16 0.48 5.43
C PHE A 28 3.48 0.20 6.17
N ASP A 29 3.60 -0.98 6.77
CA ASP A 29 4.87 -1.44 7.35
C ASP A 29 5.82 -1.86 6.21
N GLU A 30 6.98 -1.23 6.10
CA GLU A 30 7.96 -1.58 5.06
C GLU A 30 8.77 -2.83 5.38
N THR A 31 8.66 -3.34 6.61
CA THR A 31 9.41 -4.54 7.05
C THR A 31 8.72 -5.84 6.68
N ILE A 32 7.41 -5.80 6.37
CA ILE A 32 6.69 -7.01 6.01
C ILE A 32 7.08 -7.49 4.60
N PRO A 33 7.33 -8.80 4.41
CA PRO A 33 7.83 -9.31 3.14
C PRO A 33 6.78 -9.30 2.02
N ARG A 34 5.48 -9.29 2.39
CA ARG A 34 4.33 -9.28 1.48
C ARG A 34 3.25 -8.39 2.07
N LEU A 35 2.76 -7.48 1.26
CA LEU A 35 1.65 -6.59 1.61
C LEU A 35 0.34 -7.21 1.15
N SER A 36 -0.64 -7.23 2.03
CA SER A 36 -2.06 -7.48 1.72
C SER A 36 -2.86 -6.19 1.83
N LYS A 37 -4.15 -6.23 1.48
CA LYS A 37 -5.05 -5.06 1.65
C LYS A 37 -5.19 -4.65 3.12
N ASP A 38 -5.07 -5.59 4.06
CA ASP A 38 -5.32 -5.36 5.48
C ASP A 38 -4.12 -4.70 6.19
N ASP A 39 -2.96 -4.68 5.52
CA ASP A 39 -1.75 -4.01 5.99
C ASP A 39 -1.68 -2.53 5.56
N LEU A 40 -2.69 -2.05 4.82
CA LEU A 40 -2.74 -0.69 4.28
C LEU A 40 -3.73 0.17 5.05
N THR A 41 -3.24 1.30 5.56
CA THR A 41 -4.11 2.32 6.19
C THR A 41 -4.13 3.59 5.35
N CYS A 42 -5.32 4.06 4.97
CA CYS A 42 -5.48 5.21 4.06
C CYS A 42 -5.92 6.50 4.77
N PHE A 43 -5.34 7.63 4.37
CA PHE A 43 -5.53 8.93 4.99
C PHE A 43 -5.83 10.03 3.97
N SER A 44 -6.62 11.02 4.37
CA SER A 44 -6.89 12.22 3.56
C SER A 44 -5.80 13.28 3.74
N SER A 45 -5.25 13.40 4.96
CA SER A 45 -4.25 14.41 5.31
C SER A 45 -2.83 13.84 5.32
N VAL A 46 -1.88 14.65 4.85
CA VAL A 46 -0.45 14.34 4.97
C VAL A 46 0.04 14.42 6.42
N TYR A 47 -0.64 15.20 7.26
CA TYR A 47 -0.30 15.31 8.67
C TYR A 47 -0.65 14.01 9.41
N ASP A 48 -1.89 13.52 9.24
CA ASP A 48 -2.38 12.31 9.90
C ASP A 48 -1.54 11.08 9.53
N VAL A 49 -1.20 10.93 8.24
CA VAL A 49 -0.38 9.78 7.80
C VAL A 49 1.04 9.83 8.37
N LYS A 50 1.62 11.03 8.52
CA LYS A 50 2.94 11.21 9.14
C LYS A 50 2.90 10.90 10.63
N GLN A 51 1.88 11.41 11.32
CA GLN A 51 1.67 11.12 12.74
C GLN A 51 1.49 9.62 12.96
N TYR A 52 0.64 8.97 12.17
CA TYR A 52 0.44 7.52 12.21
C TYR A 52 1.76 6.76 12.03
N CYS A 53 2.56 7.10 11.00
CA CYS A 53 3.84 6.42 10.78
C CYS A 53 4.81 6.62 11.95
N PHE A 54 4.84 7.82 12.55
CA PHE A 54 5.67 8.10 13.72
C PHE A 54 5.24 7.29 14.94
N GLU A 55 3.94 7.25 15.22
CA GLU A 55 3.36 6.55 16.38
C GLU A 55 3.47 5.02 16.28
N ASN A 56 3.42 4.46 15.06
CA ASN A 56 3.42 3.01 14.84
C ASN A 56 4.80 2.46 14.46
N SER A 57 5.80 3.30 14.18
CA SER A 57 7.18 2.84 13.94
C SER A 57 7.90 2.55 15.26
N ILE A 58 7.50 1.48 15.95
CA ILE A 58 8.03 1.10 17.26
C ILE A 58 8.87 -0.18 17.15
N GLY A 59 10.09 -0.14 17.71
CA GLY A 59 10.94 -1.31 17.81
C GLY A 59 11.40 -1.82 16.43
N LYS A 60 10.82 -2.94 15.98
CA LYS A 60 11.15 -3.55 14.68
C LYS A 60 10.21 -3.12 13.56
N GLU A 61 9.04 -2.58 13.89
CA GLU A 61 8.06 -2.11 12.93
C GLU A 61 8.53 -0.78 12.34
N ARG A 62 8.40 -0.63 11.03
CA ARG A 62 8.82 0.60 10.35
C ARG A 62 7.76 1.00 9.35
N TYR A 63 6.82 1.82 9.82
CA TYR A 63 5.77 2.35 8.99
C TYR A 63 6.29 3.49 8.12
N THR A 64 5.97 3.40 6.84
CA THR A 64 6.25 4.43 5.84
C THR A 64 4.96 4.76 5.11
N PHE A 65 5.00 5.81 4.28
CA PHE A 65 3.84 6.24 3.53
C PHE A 65 4.18 6.72 2.13
N CYS A 66 3.19 6.63 1.25
CA CYS A 66 3.23 7.21 -0.08
C CYS A 66 1.84 7.71 -0.50
N THR A 67 1.77 8.38 -1.65
CA THR A 67 0.48 8.71 -2.25
C THR A 67 -0.19 7.43 -2.78
N ILE A 68 -1.52 7.42 -2.80
CA ILE A 68 -2.30 6.34 -3.41
C ILE A 68 -1.86 6.11 -4.86
N ASP A 69 -1.66 7.18 -5.64
CA ASP A 69 -1.19 7.09 -7.04
C ASP A 69 0.16 6.35 -7.16
N LYS A 70 1.09 6.62 -6.24
CA LYS A 70 2.40 5.96 -6.23
C LYS A 70 2.26 4.47 -5.88
N MET A 71 1.37 4.14 -4.95
CA MET A 71 1.09 2.74 -4.61
C MET A 71 0.42 2.01 -5.77
N GLN A 72 -0.57 2.62 -6.45
CA GLN A 72 -1.22 2.06 -7.63
C GLN A 72 -0.20 1.72 -8.72
N GLY A 73 0.72 2.63 -9.03
CA GLY A 73 1.80 2.35 -9.98
C GLY A 73 2.71 1.19 -9.57
N ALA A 74 2.98 1.02 -8.26
CA ALA A 74 3.75 -0.13 -7.77
C ALA A 74 2.99 -1.46 -7.93
N VAL A 75 1.68 -1.45 -7.67
CA VAL A 75 0.79 -2.61 -7.81
C VAL A 75 0.68 -3.02 -9.28
N GLU A 76 0.50 -2.06 -10.21
CA GLU A 76 0.48 -2.34 -11.65
C GLU A 76 1.78 -3.00 -12.14
N VAL A 77 2.93 -2.50 -11.68
CA VAL A 77 4.24 -3.08 -12.02
C VAL A 77 4.35 -4.50 -11.47
N ALA A 78 3.87 -4.74 -10.25
CA ALA A 78 3.85 -6.07 -9.65
C ALA A 78 2.97 -7.05 -10.44
N MET A 79 1.74 -6.65 -10.78
CA MET A 79 0.84 -7.47 -11.61
C MET A 79 1.47 -7.81 -12.95
N LYS A 80 2.08 -6.84 -13.66
CA LYS A 80 2.77 -7.08 -14.93
C LYS A 80 3.91 -8.11 -14.81
N LYS A 81 4.64 -8.14 -13.69
CA LYS A 81 5.68 -9.14 -13.45
C LYS A 81 5.10 -10.53 -13.24
N ILE A 82 4.01 -10.64 -12.48
CA ILE A 82 3.31 -11.91 -12.24
C ILE A 82 2.82 -12.50 -13.57
N PHE A 83 2.14 -11.71 -14.40
CA PHE A 83 1.63 -12.17 -15.70
C PHE A 83 2.73 -12.56 -16.70
N ARG A 84 3.92 -11.95 -16.63
CA ARG A 84 5.06 -12.29 -17.51
C ARG A 84 5.77 -13.58 -17.12
N HIS A 85 5.67 -14.04 -15.87
CA HIS A 85 6.27 -15.31 -15.43
C HIS A 85 5.39 -16.54 -15.69
N HIS A 86 4.16 -16.35 -16.15
CA HIS A 86 3.22 -17.44 -16.48
C HIS A 86 3.09 -17.70 -17.99
N LYS A 87 4.05 -17.24 -18.81
CA LYS A 87 4.14 -17.51 -20.26
C LYS A 87 5.46 -18.19 -20.58
#